data_AF-A0A4R6GQH6-F1
#
_entry.id   AF-A0A4R6GQH6-F1
#
_cell.length_a   1.000
_cell.length_b   1.000
_cell.length_c   1.000
_cell.angle_alpha   90.00
_cell.angle_beta   90.00
_cell.angle_gamma   90.00
#
_symmetry.space_group_name_H-M   'P 1'
#
loop_
_entity.id
_entity.type
_entity.pdbx_description
1 polymer ?
#
loop_
_entity_poly.entity_id
_entity_poly.type
_entity_poly.pdbx_seq_one_letter_code
_entity_poly.pdbx_strand_id
1 'polypeptide(L)' 'MKQEIRLEQIEDNTERAILQLLEHNDQYTTGDILMRLKLSYRKGKEHLRALRAKNWISNTERAPYYTLKISLK' A
#
# COMPACT_ATOMS: atom_id res chain seq x y z
N MET A 1 19.17 -7.57 2.32
CA MET A 1 19.65 -6.16 2.26
C MET A 1 18.57 -5.34 1.57
N LYS A 2 18.14 -4.21 2.16
CA LYS A 2 17.18 -3.31 1.50
C LYS A 2 17.91 -2.60 0.36
N GLN A 3 17.30 -2.54 -0.82
CA GLN A 3 17.84 -1.78 -1.95
C GLN A 3 17.64 -0.29 -1.65
N GLU A 4 18.71 0.50 -1.71
CA GLU A 4 18.62 1.96 -1.60
C GLU A 4 18.20 2.56 -2.95
N ILE A 5 17.13 3.33 -2.94
CA ILE A 5 16.59 4.02 -4.13
C ILE A 5 16.43 5.48 -3.74
N ARG A 6 16.93 6.39 -4.58
CA ARG A 6 16.74 7.83 -4.37
C ARG A 6 15.32 8.22 -4.79
N LEU A 7 14.60 8.92 -3.92
CA LEU A 7 13.22 9.35 -4.18
C LEU A 7 13.08 10.24 -5.44
N GLU A 8 14.16 10.95 -5.81
CA GLU A 8 14.21 11.78 -7.03
C GLU A 8 14.08 10.96 -8.32
N GLN A 9 14.42 9.67 -8.29
CA GLN A 9 14.37 8.79 -9.46
C GLN A 9 12.99 8.19 -9.72
N ILE A 10 12.02 8.44 -8.82
CA ILE A 10 10.65 7.95 -8.94
C ILE A 10 9.82 9.03 -9.66
N GLU A 11 9.50 8.84 -10.94
CA GLU A 11 8.75 9.84 -11.72
C GLU A 11 7.28 9.98 -11.26
N ASP A 12 6.66 8.88 -10.83
CA ASP A 12 5.26 8.89 -10.40
C ASP A 12 5.13 9.44 -8.97
N ASN A 13 4.49 10.60 -8.86
CA ASN A 13 4.26 11.29 -7.59
C ASN A 13 3.42 10.46 -6.59
N THR A 14 2.52 9.61 -7.07
CA THR A 14 1.70 8.74 -6.22
C THR A 14 2.52 7.57 -5.70
N GLU A 15 3.34 6.95 -6.56
CA GLU A 15 4.29 5.92 -6.13
C GLU A 15 5.28 6.47 -5.10
N ARG A 16 5.81 7.68 -5.33
CA ARG A 16 6.69 8.35 -4.36
C ARG A 16 5.99 8.57 -3.03
N ALA A 17 4.75 9.06 -3.03
CA ALA A 17 3.98 9.27 -1.82
C ALA A 17 3.67 7.96 -1.06
N ILE A 18 3.40 6.86 -1.78
CA ILE A 18 3.21 5.53 -1.17
C ILE A 18 4.51 5.07 -0.51
N LEU A 19 5.66 5.22 -1.18
CA LEU A 19 6.94 4.80 -0.61
C LEU A 19 7.34 5.64 0.60
N GLN A 20 7.14 6.96 0.55
CA GLN A 20 7.33 7.83 1.72
C GLN A 20 6.40 7.44 2.88
N LEU A 21 5.14 7.10 2.59
CA LEU A 21 4.22 6.63 3.62
C LEU A 21 4.73 5.34 4.29
N LEU A 22 5.24 4.39 3.49
CA LEU A 22 5.77 3.11 3.96
C LEU A 22 7.16 3.22 4.63
N GLU A 23 7.95 4.25 4.31
CA GLU A 23 9.23 4.52 4.98
C GLU A 23 9.01 4.85 6.47
N HIS A 24 7.94 5.58 6.79
CA HIS A 24 7.67 6.05 8.13
C HIS A 24 7.02 5.01 9.07
N ASN A 25 6.52 3.87 8.58
CA ASN A 25 5.88 2.85 9.43
C ASN A 25 6.06 1.43 8.87
N ASP A 26 6.20 0.44 9.76
CA ASP A 26 6.55 -0.93 9.37
C ASP A 26 5.54 -1.63 8.44
N GLN A 27 4.23 -1.42 8.62
CA GLN A 27 3.20 -2.11 7.84
C GLN A 27 1.92 -1.27 7.66
N TYR A 28 1.41 -1.24 6.43
CA TYR A 28 0.09 -0.69 6.11
C TYR A 28 -0.75 -1.70 5.34
N THR A 29 -2.04 -1.75 5.64
CA THR A 29 -2.97 -2.44 4.73
C THR A 29 -3.16 -1.59 3.47
N THR A 30 -3.59 -2.24 2.39
CA THR A 30 -4.03 -1.51 1.18
C THR A 30 -5.08 -0.46 1.52
N GLY A 31 -6.02 -0.74 2.43
CA GLY A 31 -7.05 0.22 2.84
C GLY A 31 -6.47 1.48 3.48
N ASP A 32 -5.47 1.33 4.34
CA ASP A 32 -4.84 2.46 5.04
C ASP A 32 -4.09 3.37 4.07
N ILE A 33 -3.34 2.79 3.14
CA ILE A 33 -2.60 3.53 2.11
C ILE A 33 -3.58 4.37 1.29
N LEU A 34 -4.67 3.75 0.84
CA LEU A 34 -5.70 4.42 0.05
C LEU A 34 -6.36 5.55 0.81
N MET A 35 -6.71 5.32 2.08
CA MET A 35 -7.38 6.31 2.93
C MET A 35 -6.48 7.52 3.20
N ARG A 36 -5.21 7.28 3.59
CA ARG A 36 -4.28 8.36 3.94
C ARG A 36 -3.89 9.22 2.75
N LEU A 37 -3.69 8.58 1.60
CA LEU A 37 -3.34 9.28 0.36
C LEU A 37 -4.58 9.79 -0.41
N LYS A 38 -5.78 9.58 0.13
CA LYS A 38 -7.07 9.95 -0.49
C LYS A 38 -7.17 9.40 -1.93
N LEU A 39 -6.66 8.19 -2.15
CA LEU A 39 -6.68 7.52 -3.44
C LEU A 39 -7.96 6.70 -3.59
N SER A 40 -8.51 6.71 -4.81
CA SER A 40 -9.52 5.72 -5.15
C SER A 40 -8.92 4.32 -5.12
N TYR A 41 -9.75 3.34 -4.77
CA TYR A 41 -9.31 1.95 -4.69
C TYR A 41 -8.65 1.46 -5.98
N ARG A 42 -9.23 1.80 -7.14
CA ARG A 42 -8.67 1.42 -8.46
C ARG A 42 -7.28 2.02 -8.66
N LYS A 43 -7.16 3.35 -8.52
CA LYS A 43 -5.92 4.07 -8.79
C LYS A 43 -4.81 3.63 -7.85
N GLY A 44 -5.08 3.54 -6.54
CA GLY A 44 -4.04 3.09 -5.61
C GLY A 44 -3.67 1.61 -5.80
N LYS A 45 -4.58 0.73 -6.24
CA LYS A 45 -4.17 -0.64 -6.59
C LYS A 45 -3.26 -0.71 -7.82
N GLU A 46 -3.45 0.17 -8.81
CA GLU A 46 -2.56 0.24 -9.98
C GLU A 46 -1.13 0.61 -9.55
N HIS A 47 -0.95 1.65 -8.73
CA HIS A 47 0.36 2.04 -8.21
C HIS A 47 0.98 0.96 -7.30
N LEU A 48 0.20 0.35 -6.39
CA LEU A 48 0.71 -0.73 -5.54
C LEU A 48 1.15 -1.96 -6.36
N ARG A 49 0.47 -2.26 -7.47
CA ARG A 49 0.90 -3.32 -8.39
C ARG A 49 2.20 -2.96 -9.10
N ALA A 50 2.34 -1.74 -9.59
CA ALA A 50 3.57 -1.28 -10.24
C ALA A 50 4.77 -1.32 -9.29
N LEU A 51 4.61 -0.84 -8.05
CA LEU A 51 5.63 -0.92 -6.99
C LEU A 51 6.01 -2.36 -6.64
N ARG A 52 5.04 -3.28 -6.58
CA ARG A 52 5.31 -4.71 -6.39
C ARG A 52 6.07 -5.33 -7.55
N ALA A 53 5.72 -4.98 -8.80
CA ALA A 53 6.41 -5.49 -9.99
C ALA A 53 7.88 -5.05 -10.04
N LYS A 54 8.19 -3.88 -9.47
CA LYS A 54 9.56 -3.38 -9.26
C LYS A 54 10.30 -4.06 -8.09
N ASN A 55 9.63 -4.95 -7.35
CA ASN A 55 10.12 -5.53 -6.08
C ASN A 55 10.45 -4.49 -4.99
N TRP A 56 9.85 -3.30 -5.05
CA TRP A 56 10.11 -2.22 -4.08
C TRP A 56 9.25 -2.34 -2.82
N ILE A 57 8.11 -3.01 -2.94
CA ILE A 57 7.24 -3.34 -1.80
C ILE A 57 6.85 -4.82 -1.88
N SER A 58 6.68 -5.45 -0.73
CA SER A 58 6.14 -6.81 -0.63
C SER A 58 4.73 -6.76 -0.04
N ASN A 59 3.93 -7.77 -0.37
CA ASN A 59 2.67 -8.06 0.30
C ASN A 59 2.81 -9.46 0.89
N THR A 60 2.87 -9.55 2.22
CA THR A 60 2.70 -10.79 2.96
C THR A 60 1.22 -10.90 3.34
N GLU A 61 0.40 -11.57 2.51
CA GLU A 61 -1.04 -11.72 2.79
C GLU A 61 -1.28 -12.32 4.20
N ARG A 62 -2.35 -12.00 4.96
CA ARG A 62 -3.76 -11.75 4.57
C ARG A 62 -4.46 -10.69 5.43
N ALA A 63 -5.40 -9.96 4.81
CA ALA A 63 -6.41 -9.21 5.55
C ALA A 63 -7.39 -10.19 6.23
N PRO A 64 -7.68 -10.03 7.54
CA PRO A 64 -8.57 -10.91 8.30
C PRO A 64 -10.04 -10.70 7.93
N TYR A 65 -10.81 -11.79 7.94
CA TYR A 65 -12.24 -11.83 7.64
C TYR A 65 -13.07 -11.95 8.92
N TYR A 66 -14.16 -11.19 9.00
CA TYR A 66 -15.12 -11.26 10.10
C TYR A 66 -16.39 -11.95 9.65
N THR A 67 -16.85 -12.91 10.43
CA THR A 67 -18.13 -13.57 10.22
C THR A 67 -19.07 -13.15 11.34
N LEU A 68 -20.23 -12.58 10.97
CA LEU A 68 -21.27 -12.30 11.94
C LEU A 68 -21.87 -13.63 12.42
N LYS A 69 -21.74 -13.95 13.70
CA LYS A 69 -22.20 -15.22 14.31
C LYS A 69 -23.49 -15.08 15.13
N ILE A 70 -24.22 -13.98 14.96
CA ILE A 70 -25.39 -13.63 15.77
C ILE A 70 -26.50 -13.07 14.88
N SER A 71 -27.73 -13.06 15.40
CA SER A 71 -28.87 -12.39 14.77
C SER A 71 -29.05 -11.00 15.37
N LEU A 72 -29.15 -9.98 14.52
CA LEU A 72 -29.48 -8.60 14.91
C LEU A 72 -31.01 -8.46 15.03
N LYS A 73 -31.46 -7.70 16.04
CA LYS A 73 -32.87 -7.31 16.25
C LYS A 73 -33.03 -5.82 16.03
#